data_AF-A0A1H4A296-F1
#
_entry.id   AF-A0A1H4A296-F1
#
_cell.length_a   1.000
_cell.length_b   1.000
_cell.length_c   1.000
_cell.angle_alpha   90.00
_cell.angle_beta   90.00
_cell.angle_gamma   90.00
#
_symmetry.space_group_name_H-M   'P 1'
#
loop_
_entity.id
_entity.type
_entity.pdbx_description
1 polymer ?
#
loop_
_entity_poly.entity_id
_entity_poly.type
_entity_poly.pdbx_seq_one_letter_code
_entity_poly.pdbx_strand_id
1 'polypeptide(L)'
;MGLFKKLFGKSEAAPALTPIEKDKVLVYPMIKDARWRGTSRVVHYPFVTNGDSLELTIVFAQDAGDNFEYIMPADLENEAVKENFNKWKQNIDNYPFEIERSQTLDNRVIFASGNDHSSEKILSAAFLAEACKALNTDRIIISAPRRRCLMITSYHEDFPMLENFFYFHFVAFREEDYGNEVITEMVFVADANKVEYAVPLGFRMNLYEKDGQRKLVYSTMDELFDEKGQVNFQKIIEKNKIQVTLPPQLS
;
A
#
# COMPACT_ATOMS: atom_id res chain seq x y z
N MET A 1 48.13 -29.23 -12.54
CA MET A 1 46.89 -29.17 -11.73
C MET A 1 46.81 -27.79 -11.07
N GLY A 2 45.62 -27.21 -10.83
CA GLY A 2 45.51 -26.00 -9.99
C GLY A 2 44.37 -25.02 -10.33
N LEU A 3 44.14 -24.73 -11.62
CA LEU A 3 43.25 -23.63 -12.06
C LEU A 3 41.79 -23.72 -11.59
N PHE A 4 41.26 -24.93 -11.36
CA PHE A 4 39.89 -25.13 -10.87
C PHE A 4 39.66 -24.77 -9.39
N LYS A 5 40.71 -24.50 -8.60
CA LYS A 5 40.56 -24.22 -7.16
C LYS A 5 40.14 -22.79 -6.80
N LYS A 6 39.99 -21.89 -7.78
CA LYS A 6 39.55 -20.49 -7.59
C LYS A 6 38.08 -20.21 -7.91
N LEU A 7 37.35 -21.14 -8.52
CA LEU A 7 35.93 -20.97 -8.88
C LEU A 7 34.94 -21.46 -7.79
N PHE A 8 35.44 -22.15 -6.76
CA PHE A 8 34.68 -22.56 -5.58
C PHE A 8 35.25 -21.90 -4.33
N GLY A 9 35.19 -20.57 -4.29
CA GLY A 9 35.18 -19.87 -3.01
C GLY A 9 33.99 -20.36 -2.20
N LYS A 10 34.18 -20.64 -0.90
CA LYS A 10 33.06 -20.94 -0.02
C LYS A 10 32.13 -19.72 -0.05
N SER A 11 30.85 -19.93 -0.40
CA SER A 11 29.83 -18.99 0.05
C SER A 11 29.88 -18.96 1.56
N GLU A 12 30.09 -17.79 2.15
CA GLU A 12 29.82 -17.61 3.58
C GLU A 12 28.36 -17.98 3.79
N ALA A 13 28.11 -18.92 4.71
CA ALA A 13 26.74 -19.30 5.03
C ALA A 13 26.06 -18.06 5.59
N ALA A 14 24.92 -17.67 5.01
CA ALA A 14 24.13 -16.58 5.54
C ALA A 14 23.88 -16.82 7.04
N PRO A 15 24.05 -15.79 7.90
CA PRO A 15 23.92 -15.97 9.34
C PRO A 15 22.56 -16.58 9.66
N ALA A 16 22.55 -17.57 10.54
CA ALA A 16 21.31 -18.21 10.96
C ALA A 16 20.40 -17.16 11.63
N LEU A 17 19.26 -16.87 11.01
CA LEU A 17 18.27 -15.96 11.56
C LEU A 17 17.84 -16.47 12.94
N THR A 18 17.84 -15.58 13.92
CA THR A 18 17.34 -15.91 15.26
C THR A 18 15.82 -16.01 15.19
N PRO A 19 15.19 -17.12 15.65
CA PRO A 19 13.75 -17.26 15.66
C PRO A 19 13.07 -16.15 16.47
N ILE A 20 11.92 -15.67 16.01
CA ILE A 20 11.19 -14.59 16.67
C ILE A 20 10.47 -15.09 17.93
N GLU A 21 10.68 -14.40 19.05
CA GLU A 21 9.92 -14.61 20.30
C GLU A 21 8.50 -14.03 20.13
N LYS A 22 7.59 -14.87 19.61
CA LYS A 22 6.27 -14.45 19.11
C LYS A 22 5.32 -13.88 20.16
N ASP A 23 5.58 -14.10 21.44
CA ASP A 23 4.83 -13.48 22.56
C ASP A 23 5.27 -12.03 22.83
N LYS A 24 6.40 -11.58 22.28
CA LYS A 24 7.03 -10.28 22.62
C LYS A 24 7.25 -9.35 21.43
N VAL A 25 7.52 -9.89 20.24
CA VAL A 25 7.75 -9.06 19.04
C VAL A 25 6.42 -8.59 18.45
N LEU A 26 6.30 -7.29 18.24
CA LEU A 26 5.04 -6.64 17.88
C LEU A 26 4.50 -7.14 16.53
N VAL A 27 3.20 -7.44 16.52
CA VAL A 27 2.47 -7.86 15.32
C VAL A 27 1.98 -6.64 14.54
N TYR A 28 2.27 -6.60 13.25
CA TYR A 28 1.84 -5.55 12.33
C TYR A 28 1.06 -6.13 11.14
N PRO A 29 0.08 -5.38 10.59
CA PRO A 29 -0.59 -5.76 9.36
C PRO A 29 0.32 -5.57 8.14
N MET A 30 0.10 -6.40 7.12
CA MET A 30 0.70 -6.29 5.80
C MET A 30 -0.40 -6.45 4.74
N ILE A 31 -0.49 -5.52 3.78
CA ILE A 31 -1.47 -5.63 2.69
C ILE A 31 -0.83 -6.42 1.54
N LYS A 32 -1.53 -7.43 1.05
CA LYS A 32 -1.08 -8.32 -0.03
C LYS A 32 -2.13 -8.42 -1.13
N ASP A 33 -1.65 -8.58 -2.36
CA ASP A 33 -2.39 -9.21 -3.44
C ASP A 33 -2.91 -10.57 -2.96
N ALA A 34 -4.21 -10.83 -3.09
CA ALA A 34 -4.82 -12.07 -2.58
C ALA A 34 -4.22 -13.35 -3.21
N ARG A 35 -3.64 -13.23 -4.41
CA ARG A 35 -2.98 -14.32 -5.16
C ARG A 35 -1.57 -14.62 -4.63
N TRP A 36 -1.10 -13.90 -3.62
CA TRP A 36 0.16 -14.17 -2.92
C TRP A 36 0.18 -15.60 -2.36
N ARG A 37 1.20 -16.38 -2.73
CA ARG A 37 1.27 -17.83 -2.44
C ARG A 37 1.33 -18.19 -0.94
N GLY A 38 1.57 -17.20 -0.07
CA GLY A 38 1.57 -17.37 1.38
C GLY A 38 0.20 -17.30 2.03
N THR A 39 -0.81 -16.68 1.40
CA THR A 39 -2.12 -16.37 2.01
C THR A 39 -2.78 -17.60 2.64
N SER A 40 -2.80 -18.73 1.93
CA SER A 40 -3.41 -19.99 2.39
C SER A 40 -2.69 -20.69 3.55
N ARG A 41 -1.59 -20.13 4.06
CA ARG A 41 -0.79 -20.69 5.17
C ARG A 41 -0.79 -19.81 6.42
N VAL A 42 -1.09 -18.51 6.27
CA VAL A 42 -0.98 -17.51 7.34
C VAL A 42 -2.36 -17.05 7.80
N VAL A 43 -2.44 -16.44 8.98
CA VAL A 43 -3.62 -15.72 9.43
C VAL A 43 -3.82 -14.50 8.54
N HIS A 44 -5.01 -14.38 7.97
CA HIS A 44 -5.36 -13.34 7.03
C HIS A 44 -6.86 -13.01 7.06
N TYR A 45 -7.24 -11.81 6.63
CA TYR A 45 -8.63 -11.41 6.41
C TYR A 45 -8.81 -10.78 5.02
N PRO A 46 -10.01 -10.90 4.42
CA PRO A 46 -10.39 -10.09 3.26
C PRO A 46 -10.24 -8.59 3.54
N PHE A 47 -9.62 -7.85 2.62
CA PHE A 47 -9.51 -6.38 2.69
C PHE A 47 -10.31 -5.70 1.57
N VAL A 48 -10.19 -6.22 0.33
CA VAL A 48 -10.93 -5.74 -0.85
C VAL A 48 -11.45 -6.93 -1.63
N THR A 49 -12.77 -7.01 -1.81
CA THR A 49 -13.46 -8.05 -2.59
C THR A 49 -14.28 -7.38 -3.70
N ASN A 50 -14.01 -7.75 -4.95
CA ASN A 50 -14.66 -7.22 -6.15
C ASN A 50 -15.64 -8.26 -6.73
N GLY A 51 -16.92 -8.13 -6.42
CA GLY A 51 -17.90 -9.19 -6.70
C GLY A 51 -17.55 -10.46 -5.93
N ASP A 52 -17.34 -11.57 -6.65
CA ASP A 52 -16.91 -12.85 -6.08
C ASP A 52 -15.37 -12.99 -5.99
N SER A 53 -14.60 -12.01 -6.48
CA SER A 53 -13.13 -12.04 -6.51
C SER A 53 -12.53 -11.39 -5.26
N LEU A 54 -11.68 -12.11 -4.52
CA LEU A 54 -10.84 -11.49 -3.49
C LEU A 54 -9.62 -10.85 -4.17
N GLU A 55 -9.48 -9.53 -4.07
CA GLU A 55 -8.40 -8.78 -4.73
C GLU A 55 -7.24 -8.51 -3.76
N LEU A 56 -7.55 -8.02 -2.56
CA LEU A 56 -6.55 -7.74 -1.51
C LEU A 56 -6.93 -8.39 -0.18
N THR A 57 -5.89 -8.77 0.57
CA THR A 57 -5.99 -9.34 1.91
C THR A 57 -5.03 -8.64 2.86
N ILE A 58 -5.41 -8.55 4.14
CA ILE A 58 -4.48 -8.18 5.22
C ILE A 58 -3.98 -9.48 5.84
N VAL A 59 -2.67 -9.67 5.80
CA VAL A 59 -1.94 -10.72 6.56
C VAL A 59 -1.19 -10.05 7.72
N PHE A 60 -0.63 -10.84 8.64
CA PHE A 60 0.07 -10.29 9.80
C PHE A 60 1.47 -10.87 9.93
N ALA A 61 2.43 -10.01 10.28
CA ALA A 61 3.82 -10.37 10.49
C ALA A 61 4.36 -9.72 11.76
N GLN A 62 5.42 -10.32 12.30
CA GLN A 62 6.17 -9.80 13.44
C GLN A 62 7.44 -9.16 12.93
N ASP A 63 7.58 -7.86 13.20
CA ASP A 63 8.70 -7.04 12.76
C ASP A 63 9.80 -7.07 13.84
N ALA A 64 10.87 -7.82 13.56
CA ALA A 64 12.08 -7.84 14.37
C ALA A 64 13.22 -7.00 13.73
N GLY A 65 12.88 -6.07 12.84
CA GLY A 65 13.81 -5.26 12.05
C GLY A 65 14.46 -6.06 10.92
N ASP A 66 15.47 -6.87 11.24
CA ASP A 66 16.24 -7.64 10.26
C ASP A 66 15.53 -8.95 9.82
N ASN A 67 14.42 -9.31 10.47
CA ASN A 67 13.64 -10.52 10.18
C ASN A 67 12.13 -10.27 10.31
N PHE A 68 11.34 -10.99 9.50
CA PHE A 68 9.88 -10.98 9.53
C PHE A 68 9.35 -12.42 9.55
N GLU A 69 8.61 -12.79 10.59
CA GLU A 69 7.83 -14.04 10.62
C GLU A 69 6.34 -13.73 10.52
N TYR A 70 5.63 -14.44 9.64
CA TYR A 70 4.17 -14.32 9.53
C TYR A 70 3.48 -15.09 10.66
N ILE A 71 2.33 -14.57 11.12
CA ILE A 71 1.45 -15.27 12.06
C ILE A 71 0.76 -16.43 11.33
N MET A 72 1.01 -17.64 11.81
CA MET A 72 0.41 -18.90 11.36
C MET A 72 -0.83 -19.21 12.21
N PRO A 73 -1.84 -19.94 11.70
CA PRO A 73 -3.01 -20.32 12.50
C PRO A 73 -2.66 -21.05 13.80
N ALA A 74 -1.62 -21.90 13.78
CA ALA A 74 -1.12 -22.61 14.96
C ALA A 74 -0.40 -21.71 15.97
N ASP A 75 0.11 -20.53 15.58
CA ASP A 75 0.68 -19.57 16.55
C ASP A 75 -0.42 -19.04 17.50
N LEU A 76 -1.66 -18.92 17.01
CA LEU A 76 -2.81 -18.45 17.79
C LEU A 76 -3.39 -19.50 18.75
N GLU A 77 -2.88 -20.73 18.75
CA GLU A 77 -3.15 -21.72 19.80
C GLU A 77 -2.44 -21.35 21.12
N ASN A 78 -1.44 -20.45 21.07
CA ASN A 78 -0.81 -19.86 22.24
C ASN A 78 -1.48 -18.51 22.58
N GLU A 79 -2.19 -18.46 23.70
CA GLU A 79 -2.92 -17.27 24.16
C GLU A 79 -2.02 -16.03 24.30
N ALA A 80 -0.74 -16.16 24.67
CA ALA A 80 0.17 -15.00 24.76
C ALA A 80 0.50 -14.40 23.37
N VAL A 81 0.63 -15.25 22.35
CA VAL A 81 0.84 -14.79 20.96
C VAL A 81 -0.45 -14.21 20.37
N LYS A 82 -1.60 -14.78 20.74
CA LYS A 82 -2.94 -14.29 20.38
C LYS A 82 -3.27 -12.94 21.05
N GLU A 83 -2.89 -12.73 22.31
CA GLU A 83 -2.95 -11.42 22.98
C GLU A 83 -2.04 -10.38 22.32
N ASN A 84 -0.86 -10.77 21.84
CA ASN A 84 0.05 -9.90 21.08
C ASN A 84 -0.55 -9.55 19.70
N PHE A 85 -1.06 -10.56 18.99
CA PHE A 85 -1.76 -10.41 17.72
C PHE A 85 -2.97 -9.45 17.80
N ASN A 86 -3.80 -9.57 18.83
CA ASN A 86 -4.97 -8.67 19.01
C ASN A 86 -4.59 -7.19 19.12
N LYS A 87 -3.33 -6.88 19.50
CA LYS A 87 -2.81 -5.50 19.59
C LYS A 87 -2.38 -4.91 18.25
N TRP A 88 -2.49 -5.65 17.12
CA TRP A 88 -2.03 -5.18 15.79
C TRP A 88 -2.52 -3.78 15.41
N LYS A 89 -3.77 -3.42 15.78
CA LYS A 89 -4.36 -2.11 15.50
C LYS A 89 -3.68 -1.01 16.31
N GLN A 90 -3.48 -1.24 17.61
CA GLN A 90 -2.69 -0.36 18.47
C GLN A 90 -1.24 -0.24 17.96
N ASN A 91 -0.65 -1.34 17.49
CA ASN A 91 0.72 -1.35 16.98
C ASN A 91 0.85 -0.45 15.74
N ILE A 92 -0.04 -0.59 14.74
CA ILE A 92 0.00 0.27 13.53
C ILE A 92 -0.43 1.73 13.81
N ASP A 93 -1.33 1.97 14.78
CA ASP A 93 -1.67 3.32 15.24
C ASP A 93 -0.50 4.04 15.93
N ASN A 94 0.44 3.29 16.53
CA ASN A 94 1.65 3.83 17.16
C ASN A 94 2.93 3.66 16.30
N TYR A 95 2.83 3.18 15.06
CA TYR A 95 4.00 3.00 14.20
C TYR A 95 4.58 4.36 13.77
N PRO A 96 5.90 4.59 13.87
CA PRO A 96 6.49 5.89 13.57
C PRO A 96 6.31 6.28 12.09
N PHE A 97 5.89 7.52 11.87
CA PHE A 97 5.75 8.10 10.54
C PHE A 97 6.26 9.54 10.51
N GLU A 98 6.82 9.91 9.36
CA GLU A 98 7.08 11.29 8.98
C GLU A 98 6.23 11.60 7.75
N ILE A 99 5.83 12.86 7.59
CA ILE A 99 5.02 13.34 6.47
C ILE A 99 5.84 14.38 5.71
N GLU A 100 6.39 13.98 4.57
CA GLU A 100 7.07 14.89 3.65
C GLU A 100 6.04 15.58 2.74
N ARG A 101 6.15 16.90 2.55
CA ARG A 101 5.36 17.65 1.55
C ARG A 101 6.15 17.79 0.26
N SER A 102 5.55 17.41 -0.85
CA SER A 102 6.17 17.52 -2.17
C SER A 102 6.23 18.98 -2.63
N GLN A 103 7.41 19.61 -2.53
CA GLN A 103 7.62 20.97 -3.03
C GLN A 103 7.45 21.08 -4.55
N THR A 104 7.70 19.99 -5.29
CA THR A 104 7.50 19.92 -6.75
C THR A 104 6.04 19.72 -7.15
N LEU A 105 5.13 19.49 -6.19
CA LEU A 105 3.68 19.39 -6.37
C LEU A 105 2.95 20.37 -5.44
N ASP A 106 3.50 21.59 -5.33
CA ASP A 106 2.96 22.75 -4.59
C ASP A 106 2.58 22.46 -3.11
N ASN A 107 3.19 21.45 -2.49
CA ASN A 107 2.86 20.93 -1.16
C ASN A 107 1.44 20.33 -1.01
N ARG A 108 0.76 20.05 -2.13
CA ARG A 108 -0.60 19.44 -2.24
C ARG A 108 -0.58 17.91 -2.30
N VAL A 109 0.62 17.33 -2.45
CA VAL A 109 0.88 15.89 -2.31
C VAL A 109 1.84 15.69 -1.15
N ILE A 110 1.57 14.67 -0.33
CA ILE A 110 2.45 14.22 0.75
C ILE A 110 2.94 12.79 0.52
N PHE A 111 4.13 12.49 1.04
CA PHE A 111 4.71 11.16 1.08
C PHE A 111 4.96 10.72 2.52
N ALA A 112 4.80 9.42 2.78
CA ALA A 112 5.15 8.78 4.04
C ALA A 112 5.81 7.40 3.80
N SER A 113 6.66 7.35 2.76
CA SER A 113 7.28 6.15 2.17
C SER A 113 8.59 5.74 2.86
N GLY A 114 9.24 4.69 2.34
CA GLY A 114 10.63 4.32 2.66
C GLY A 114 10.75 3.26 3.76
N ASN A 115 10.09 3.47 4.90
CA ASN A 115 10.07 2.52 6.01
C ASN A 115 9.20 1.29 5.68
N ASP A 116 9.40 0.19 6.41
CA ASP A 116 8.42 -0.89 6.47
C ASP A 116 7.08 -0.42 7.03
N HIS A 117 6.04 -1.22 6.79
CA HIS A 117 4.64 -0.92 7.06
C HIS A 117 4.12 0.42 6.51
N SER A 118 4.88 1.13 5.66
CA SER A 118 4.48 2.45 5.15
C SER A 118 3.21 2.39 4.31
N SER A 119 3.02 1.34 3.51
CA SER A 119 1.79 1.14 2.73
C SER A 119 0.59 0.81 3.61
N GLU A 120 0.85 0.26 4.79
CA GLU A 120 -0.12 -0.18 5.79
C GLU A 120 -0.47 0.89 6.84
N LYS A 121 0.21 2.05 6.82
CA LYS A 121 -0.20 3.26 7.56
C LYS A 121 -1.63 3.69 7.21
N ILE A 122 -2.20 3.26 6.07
CA ILE A 122 -3.62 3.45 5.73
C ILE A 122 -4.58 2.74 6.70
N LEU A 123 -4.09 1.79 7.50
CA LEU A 123 -4.83 1.09 8.55
C LEU A 123 -4.68 1.79 9.92
N SER A 124 -3.92 2.88 10.00
CA SER A 124 -3.72 3.72 11.20
C SER A 124 -4.64 4.94 11.15
N ALA A 125 -5.52 5.06 12.16
CA ALA A 125 -6.40 6.23 12.29
C ALA A 125 -5.59 7.47 12.70
N ALA A 126 -4.56 7.29 13.54
CA ALA A 126 -3.66 8.36 13.93
C ALA A 126 -2.90 8.96 12.73
N PHE A 127 -2.45 8.10 11.81
CA PHE A 127 -1.82 8.54 10.56
C PHE A 127 -2.80 9.23 9.61
N LEU A 128 -4.00 8.66 9.40
CA LEU A 128 -5.01 9.25 8.51
C LEU A 128 -5.46 10.64 8.99
N ALA A 129 -5.64 10.82 10.31
CA ALA A 129 -5.96 12.12 10.89
C ALA A 129 -4.86 13.16 10.64
N GLU A 130 -3.59 12.81 10.83
CA GLU A 130 -2.47 13.72 10.55
C GLU A 130 -2.27 13.97 9.04
N ALA A 131 -2.58 13.00 8.17
CA ALA A 131 -2.56 13.17 6.72
C ALA A 131 -3.65 14.15 6.22
N CYS A 132 -4.90 13.98 6.68
CA CYS A 132 -6.01 14.90 6.40
C CYS A 132 -5.71 16.32 6.91
N LYS A 133 -5.20 16.43 8.15
CA LYS A 133 -4.74 17.68 8.76
C LYS A 133 -3.59 18.34 8.01
N ALA A 134 -2.60 17.58 7.53
CA ALA A 134 -1.50 18.11 6.73
C ALA A 134 -2.00 18.67 5.38
N LEU A 135 -2.92 17.98 4.72
CA LEU A 135 -3.52 18.41 3.45
C LEU A 135 -4.67 19.43 3.63
N ASN A 136 -5.05 19.77 4.87
CA ASN A 136 -6.17 20.65 5.21
C ASN A 136 -7.48 20.22 4.49
N THR A 137 -7.81 18.94 4.61
CA THR A 137 -8.99 18.30 3.99
C THR A 137 -9.70 17.38 4.98
N ASP A 138 -10.97 17.07 4.72
CA ASP A 138 -11.73 16.03 5.43
C ASP A 138 -11.50 14.64 4.82
N ARG A 139 -11.18 14.56 3.52
CA ARG A 139 -11.10 13.34 2.73
C ARG A 139 -9.87 13.33 1.81
N ILE A 140 -9.20 12.18 1.71
CA ILE A 140 -7.95 11.98 0.96
C ILE A 140 -8.02 10.82 -0.02
N ILE A 141 -7.23 10.92 -1.09
CA ILE A 141 -6.94 9.83 -2.04
C ILE A 141 -5.51 9.33 -1.77
N ILE A 142 -5.37 8.02 -1.67
CA ILE A 142 -4.15 7.36 -1.21
C ILE A 142 -3.64 6.37 -2.26
N SER A 143 -2.38 6.51 -2.64
CA SER A 143 -1.65 5.63 -3.56
C SER A 143 -0.66 4.78 -2.76
N ALA A 144 -0.91 3.46 -2.73
CA ALA A 144 -0.05 2.46 -2.09
C ALA A 144 0.21 1.25 -3.02
N PRO A 145 0.78 1.46 -4.22
CA PRO A 145 0.83 0.43 -5.26
C PRO A 145 1.83 -0.71 -5.00
N ARG A 146 2.81 -0.46 -4.11
CA ARG A 146 3.89 -1.37 -3.72
C ARG A 146 4.18 -1.22 -2.23
N ARG A 147 4.77 -2.24 -1.61
CA ARG A 147 5.30 -2.17 -0.24
C ARG A 147 6.24 -0.98 -0.08
N ARG A 148 6.27 -0.41 1.13
CA ARG A 148 7.07 0.78 1.49
C ARG A 148 6.73 2.05 0.70
N CYS A 149 5.81 2.01 -0.27
CA CYS A 149 5.35 3.16 -1.04
C CYS A 149 4.00 3.66 -0.50
N LEU A 150 3.94 4.95 -0.19
CA LEU A 150 2.74 5.66 0.21
C LEU A 150 2.82 7.14 -0.20
N MET A 151 1.88 7.55 -1.06
CA MET A 151 1.68 8.92 -1.56
C MET A 151 0.20 9.31 -1.39
N ILE A 152 -0.09 10.52 -0.94
CA ILE A 152 -1.44 10.95 -0.57
C ILE A 152 -1.71 12.37 -1.09
N THR A 153 -2.94 12.63 -1.54
CA THR A 153 -3.42 13.96 -1.92
C THR A 153 -4.87 14.16 -1.47
N SER A 154 -5.42 15.38 -1.56
CA SER A 154 -6.82 15.63 -1.20
C SER A 154 -7.79 14.96 -2.18
N TYR A 155 -8.97 14.57 -1.71
CA TYR A 155 -10.05 14.14 -2.60
C TYR A 155 -10.58 15.29 -3.47
N HIS A 156 -10.48 16.53 -2.98
CA HIS A 156 -11.04 17.73 -3.61
C HIS A 156 -10.04 18.48 -4.51
N GLU A 157 -8.95 17.82 -4.91
CA GLU A 157 -7.95 18.40 -5.80
C GLU A 157 -8.49 18.70 -7.21
N ASP A 158 -7.80 19.64 -7.89
CA ASP A 158 -8.08 19.98 -9.29
C ASP A 158 -7.59 18.91 -10.28
N PHE A 159 -8.10 18.99 -11.51
CA PHE A 159 -7.75 18.04 -12.58
C PHE A 159 -6.21 17.95 -12.80
N PRO A 160 -5.44 19.04 -12.95
CA PRO A 160 -3.99 18.97 -13.08
C PRO A 160 -3.26 18.28 -11.93
N MET A 161 -3.67 18.50 -10.68
CA MET A 161 -3.05 17.84 -9.53
C MET A 161 -3.35 16.33 -9.50
N LEU A 162 -4.58 15.94 -9.82
CA LEU A 162 -4.97 14.53 -9.93
C LEU A 162 -4.35 13.83 -11.15
N GLU A 163 -4.24 14.51 -12.31
CA GLU A 163 -3.53 14.08 -13.52
C GLU A 163 -2.05 13.73 -13.22
N ASN A 164 -1.40 14.47 -12.31
CA ASN A 164 -0.05 14.15 -11.86
C ASN A 164 -0.05 13.00 -10.81
N PHE A 165 -0.94 13.05 -9.82
CA PHE A 165 -1.03 12.01 -8.78
C PHE A 165 -1.28 10.61 -9.36
N PHE A 166 -2.24 10.47 -10.28
CA PHE A 166 -2.53 9.18 -10.92
C PHE A 166 -1.42 8.75 -11.88
N TYR A 167 -0.73 9.68 -12.55
CA TYR A 167 0.45 9.35 -13.34
C TYR A 167 1.55 8.72 -12.46
N PHE A 168 1.91 9.35 -11.33
CA PHE A 168 2.92 8.79 -10.42
C PHE A 168 2.49 7.45 -9.78
N HIS A 169 1.19 7.26 -9.49
CA HIS A 169 0.65 5.95 -9.08
C HIS A 169 0.91 4.88 -10.16
N PHE A 170 0.59 5.14 -11.43
CA PHE A 170 0.81 4.16 -12.50
C PHE A 170 2.28 3.90 -12.81
N VAL A 171 3.16 4.90 -12.67
CA VAL A 171 4.62 4.72 -12.76
C VAL A 171 5.09 3.77 -11.67
N ALA A 172 4.81 4.09 -10.40
CA ALA A 172 5.22 3.27 -9.25
C ALA A 172 4.58 1.87 -9.24
N PHE A 173 3.38 1.69 -9.82
CA PHE A 173 2.81 0.36 -10.02
C PHE A 173 3.58 -0.43 -11.09
N ARG A 174 3.82 0.16 -12.28
CA ARG A 174 4.24 -0.57 -13.48
C ARG A 174 5.75 -0.80 -13.62
N GLU A 175 6.61 0.03 -13.04
CA GLU A 175 8.06 -0.07 -13.25
C GLU A 175 8.66 -1.27 -12.49
N GLU A 176 9.16 -2.28 -13.20
CA GLU A 176 9.71 -3.49 -12.58
C GLU A 176 10.90 -3.16 -11.65
N ASP A 177 11.76 -2.24 -12.08
CA ASP A 177 12.95 -1.77 -11.36
C ASP A 177 12.66 -0.92 -10.10
N TYR A 178 11.40 -0.65 -9.76
CA TYR A 178 11.03 0.07 -8.51
C TYR A 178 11.42 -0.72 -7.23
N GLY A 179 11.83 -1.98 -7.36
CA GLY A 179 12.48 -2.77 -6.30
C GLY A 179 11.57 -3.32 -5.19
N ASN A 180 10.47 -2.63 -4.88
CA ASN A 180 9.49 -3.07 -3.88
C ASN A 180 8.46 -4.07 -4.45
N GLU A 181 7.96 -4.96 -3.58
CA GLU A 181 6.87 -5.92 -3.86
C GLU A 181 5.57 -5.20 -4.26
N VAL A 182 4.94 -5.61 -5.36
CA VAL A 182 3.67 -5.05 -5.83
C VAL A 182 2.51 -5.43 -4.91
N ILE A 183 1.63 -4.47 -4.63
CA ILE A 183 0.40 -4.66 -3.85
C ILE A 183 -0.83 -4.54 -4.75
N THR A 184 -1.01 -3.42 -5.45
CA THR A 184 -2.26 -3.14 -6.18
C THR A 184 -2.15 -2.01 -7.22
N GLU A 185 -3.06 -2.00 -8.19
CA GLU A 185 -3.33 -0.85 -9.09
C GLU A 185 -4.52 0.00 -8.64
N MET A 186 -5.06 -0.28 -7.46
CA MET A 186 -6.12 0.51 -6.85
C MET A 186 -5.53 1.68 -6.06
N VAL A 187 -6.27 2.78 -6.01
CA VAL A 187 -6.09 3.79 -4.96
C VAL A 187 -7.12 3.55 -3.85
N PHE A 188 -6.84 4.06 -2.66
CA PHE A 188 -7.77 4.05 -1.53
C PHE A 188 -8.33 5.44 -1.29
N VAL A 189 -9.53 5.52 -0.74
CA VAL A 189 -10.16 6.77 -0.29
C VAL A 189 -10.43 6.64 1.20
N ALA A 190 -10.06 7.66 1.96
CA ALA A 190 -10.15 7.67 3.42
C ALA A 190 -10.66 9.01 3.95
N ASP A 191 -11.28 8.96 5.13
CA ASP A 191 -11.46 10.11 6.00
C ASP A 191 -10.33 10.15 7.07
N ALA A 192 -10.43 11.05 8.03
CA ALA A 192 -9.49 11.13 9.16
C ALA A 192 -9.51 9.90 10.10
N ASN A 193 -10.43 8.94 9.95
CA ASN A 193 -10.64 7.83 10.88
C ASN A 193 -10.28 6.46 10.27
N LYS A 194 -10.52 6.27 8.97
CA LYS A 194 -10.41 4.97 8.27
C LYS A 194 -10.29 5.14 6.75
N VAL A 195 -9.74 4.12 6.09
CA VAL A 195 -10.05 3.87 4.68
C VAL A 195 -11.53 3.50 4.58
N GLU A 196 -12.24 4.17 3.67
CA GLU A 196 -13.62 3.87 3.31
C GLU A 196 -13.69 2.89 2.14
N TYR A 197 -12.88 3.14 1.11
CA TYR A 197 -13.00 2.49 -0.19
C TYR A 197 -11.65 2.17 -0.82
N ALA A 198 -11.61 1.10 -1.61
CA ALA A 198 -10.60 0.89 -2.65
C ALA A 198 -11.23 1.18 -4.02
N VAL A 199 -10.43 1.65 -4.99
CA VAL A 199 -10.92 2.11 -6.29
C VAL A 199 -10.05 1.49 -7.39
N PRO A 200 -10.57 0.49 -8.14
CA PRO A 200 -10.01 0.12 -9.44
C PRO A 200 -10.20 1.31 -10.39
N LEU A 201 -9.10 1.90 -10.85
CA LEU A 201 -9.18 3.12 -11.67
C LEU A 201 -9.86 2.89 -13.02
N GLY A 202 -9.75 1.70 -13.61
CA GLY A 202 -10.44 1.33 -14.86
C GLY A 202 -9.90 2.01 -16.14
N PHE A 203 -9.01 2.99 -16.00
CA PHE A 203 -8.22 3.57 -17.09
C PHE A 203 -6.73 3.27 -16.93
N ARG A 204 -5.96 3.47 -18.00
CA ARG A 204 -4.49 3.53 -17.97
C ARG A 204 -4.03 4.90 -18.41
N MET A 205 -2.95 5.39 -17.79
CA MET A 205 -2.20 6.55 -18.25
C MET A 205 -0.88 6.09 -18.87
N ASN A 206 -0.52 6.72 -19.98
CA ASN A 206 0.78 6.57 -20.63
C ASN A 206 1.31 7.95 -20.99
N LEU A 207 2.61 8.20 -20.77
CA LEU A 207 3.28 9.42 -21.20
C LEU A 207 3.87 9.19 -22.59
N TYR A 208 3.47 9.99 -23.57
CA TYR A 208 4.03 9.98 -24.92
C TYR A 208 4.79 11.28 -25.17
N GLU A 209 5.94 11.19 -25.83
CA GLU A 209 6.63 12.37 -26.37
C GLU A 209 6.31 12.48 -27.87
N LYS A 210 5.80 13.64 -28.29
CA LYS A 210 5.49 13.95 -29.69
C LYS A 210 5.86 15.40 -29.97
N ASP A 211 6.56 15.64 -31.08
CA ASP A 211 6.96 16.99 -31.52
C ASP A 211 7.73 17.78 -30.43
N GLY A 212 8.50 17.07 -29.59
CA GLY A 212 9.23 17.61 -28.45
C GLY A 212 8.40 17.91 -27.20
N GLN A 213 7.09 17.65 -27.22
CA GLN A 213 6.18 17.83 -26.09
C GLN A 213 5.80 16.49 -25.46
N ARG A 214 5.87 16.42 -24.14
CA ARG A 214 5.37 15.29 -23.35
C ARG A 214 3.89 15.47 -23.07
N LYS A 215 3.08 14.49 -23.47
CA LYS A 215 1.62 14.49 -23.30
C LYS A 215 1.16 13.19 -22.66
N LEU A 216 0.34 13.30 -21.62
CA LEU A 216 -0.37 12.17 -21.04
C LEU A 216 -1.54 11.77 -21.94
N VAL A 217 -1.69 10.47 -22.13
CA VAL A 217 -2.75 9.86 -22.94
C VAL A 217 -3.43 8.77 -22.11
N TYR A 218 -4.76 8.85 -22.10
CA TYR A 218 -5.64 7.94 -21.40
C TYR A 218 -6.09 6.79 -22.30
N SER A 219 -6.18 5.60 -21.76
CA SER A 219 -6.82 4.45 -22.40
C SER A 219 -7.94 3.93 -21.49
N THR A 220 -9.16 3.86 -22.00
CA THR A 220 -10.38 3.54 -21.25
C THR A 220 -11.42 2.88 -22.15
N MET A 221 -12.40 2.22 -21.54
CA MET A 221 -13.59 1.65 -22.18
C MET A 221 -14.84 2.54 -22.01
N ASP A 222 -14.75 3.65 -21.25
CA ASP A 222 -15.87 4.43 -20.73
C ASP A 222 -15.86 5.91 -21.18
N GLU A 223 -17.04 6.57 -21.09
CA GLU A 223 -17.21 8.03 -21.15
C GLU A 223 -16.67 8.73 -19.88
N LEU A 224 -15.34 8.79 -19.78
CA LEU A 224 -14.61 9.38 -18.66
C LEU A 224 -14.41 10.90 -18.75
N PHE A 225 -14.56 11.45 -19.95
CA PHE A 225 -14.27 12.85 -20.25
C PHE A 225 -15.49 13.76 -19.98
N ASP A 226 -15.24 14.98 -19.50
CA ASP A 226 -16.23 16.04 -19.38
C ASP A 226 -16.38 16.85 -20.69
N GLU A 227 -17.22 17.89 -20.66
CA GLU A 227 -17.45 18.81 -21.79
C GLU A 227 -16.19 19.56 -22.27
N LYS A 228 -15.11 19.56 -21.48
CA LYS A 228 -13.82 20.17 -21.81
C LYS A 228 -12.79 19.15 -22.31
N GLY A 229 -13.14 17.86 -22.34
CA GLY A 229 -12.20 16.78 -22.66
C GLY A 229 -11.26 16.42 -21.50
N GLN A 230 -11.60 16.75 -20.26
CA GLN A 230 -10.83 16.41 -19.05
C GLN A 230 -11.41 15.17 -18.37
N VAL A 231 -10.56 14.31 -17.79
CA VAL A 231 -11.01 13.12 -17.08
C VAL A 231 -11.58 13.50 -15.71
N ASN A 232 -12.83 13.15 -15.45
CA ASN A 232 -13.45 13.40 -14.14
C ASN A 232 -13.11 12.27 -13.16
N PHE A 233 -11.98 12.42 -12.47
CA PHE A 233 -11.46 11.40 -11.54
C PHE A 233 -12.40 11.12 -10.36
N GLN A 234 -13.08 12.13 -9.80
CA GLN A 234 -14.06 11.93 -8.73
C GLN A 234 -15.27 11.11 -9.21
N LYS A 235 -15.77 11.33 -10.45
CA LYS A 235 -16.83 10.51 -11.07
C LYS A 235 -16.39 9.05 -11.24
N ILE A 236 -15.12 8.80 -11.54
CA ILE A 236 -14.53 7.45 -11.62
C ILE A 236 -14.47 6.80 -10.24
N ILE A 237 -13.98 7.53 -9.24
CA ILE A 237 -13.91 7.06 -7.85
C ILE A 237 -15.30 6.66 -7.34
N GLU A 238 -16.30 7.53 -7.50
CA GLU A 238 -17.65 7.26 -7.00
C GLU A 238 -18.41 6.20 -7.83
N LYS A 239 -18.03 5.98 -9.11
CA LYS A 239 -18.52 4.85 -9.94
C LYS A 239 -17.91 3.51 -9.52
N ASN A 240 -16.60 3.48 -9.27
CA ASN A 240 -15.83 2.24 -9.15
C ASN A 240 -15.51 1.82 -7.70
N LYS A 241 -15.88 2.62 -6.70
CA LYS A 241 -15.55 2.35 -5.29
C LYS A 241 -16.04 0.99 -4.79
N ILE A 242 -15.12 0.24 -4.20
CA ILE A 242 -15.34 -1.02 -3.50
C ILE A 242 -15.20 -0.75 -2.00
N GLN A 243 -16.19 -1.16 -1.21
CA GLN A 243 -16.16 -1.03 0.25
C GLN A 243 -15.01 -1.88 0.83
N VAL A 244 -14.08 -1.28 1.58
CA VAL A 244 -13.05 -2.07 2.28
C VAL A 244 -13.64 -2.79 3.49
N THR A 245 -13.08 -3.96 3.80
CA THR A 245 -13.38 -4.73 5.01
C THR A 245 -12.14 -4.70 5.91
N LEU A 246 -12.29 -4.32 7.17
CA LEU A 246 -11.20 -4.34 8.15
C LEU A 246 -11.27 -5.62 9.01
N PRO A 247 -10.13 -6.16 9.49
CA PRO A 247 -10.15 -7.26 10.45
C PRO A 247 -10.98 -6.90 11.68
N PRO A 248 -11.80 -7.82 12.23
CA PRO A 248 -12.55 -7.56 13.44
C PRO A 248 -11.60 -7.32 14.61
N GLN A 249 -11.93 -6.35 15.47
CA GLN A 249 -11.29 -6.24 16.78
C GLN A 249 -11.84 -7.38 17.65
N LEU A 250 -10.96 -8.29 18.05
CA LEU A 250 -11.28 -9.34 19.01
C LEU A 250 -11.19 -8.74 20.43
N SER A 251 -12.34 -8.67 21.09
CA SER A 251 -12.55 -8.17 22.46
C SER A 251 -12.20 -9.21 23.52
#